data_AF-A0A1I2QDV2-F1
#
_entry.id   AF-A0A1I2QDV2-F1
#
_cell.length_a   1.000
_cell.length_b   1.000
_cell.length_c   1.000
_cell.angle_alpha   90.00
_cell.angle_beta   90.00
_cell.angle_gamma   90.00
#
_symmetry.space_group_name_H-M   'P 1'
#
loop_
_entity.id
_entity.type
_entity.pdbx_description
1 polymer ?
#
loop_
_entity_poly.entity_id
_entity_poly.type
_entity_poly.pdbx_seq_one_letter_code
_entity_poly.pdbx_strand_id
1 'polypeptide(L)'
;MVIHNEEQFNSFFDVDEHIYIYGCGHFAELLISMLSPTKKSRIKGVILSKKTEERSVWNGINIFSLDEIQLKRDDVILITTGYKMRNEIIKNLTSISFCNYSYVSRNYEEKLWDRLNLKNHFSEMLWRVTAHPIMKNLVVNVTDHCNLRCAGCDHFSSIARERNVTYERLYSDLSRLKHLLDNRIGNLRIMGGEPLLNPELENMIAMSADLFKSSTIEIFTNGILLMKQTDKFWKLLRENNVVLQVTKYPINIDYTEIEKKATYENVKLNYYGGGETVKTLYHIPLNLNGNGDCTYNFMNCTHAQECTMLSEGRLFPCTVAPNIHIFNEKFGYNIPVTEYDGIDIYKIENGQDLLIQLAKPMPLCRFCNIKGRTFGHTWHRTAEDIKEWSD
;
A
#
# COMPACT_ATOMS: atom_id res chain seq x y z
N MET A 1 -35.82 -0.36 15.33
CA MET A 1 -35.80 -1.84 15.26
C MET A 1 -34.36 -2.33 15.21
N VAL A 2 -34.04 -3.49 15.80
CA VAL A 2 -32.70 -4.10 15.64
C VAL A 2 -32.77 -5.19 14.56
N ILE A 3 -31.88 -5.11 13.57
CA ILE A 3 -31.86 -6.02 12.41
C ILE A 3 -30.84 -7.13 12.66
N HIS A 4 -31.31 -8.37 12.75
CA HIS A 4 -30.51 -9.53 13.15
C HIS A 4 -30.04 -10.41 11.98
N ASN A 5 -30.59 -10.24 10.79
CA ASN A 5 -30.24 -11.04 9.61
C ASN A 5 -30.60 -10.31 8.30
N GLU A 6 -30.25 -10.95 7.18
CA GLU A 6 -30.43 -10.42 5.84
C GLU A 6 -31.90 -10.32 5.41
N GLU A 7 -32.76 -11.22 5.90
CA GLU A 7 -34.19 -11.18 5.64
C GLU A 7 -34.82 -9.95 6.30
N GLN A 8 -34.57 -9.74 7.59
CA GLN A 8 -35.00 -8.53 8.31
C GLN A 8 -34.43 -7.25 7.70
N PHE A 9 -33.17 -7.29 7.24
CA PHE A 9 -32.56 -6.15 6.54
C PHE A 9 -33.28 -5.82 5.24
N ASN A 10 -33.61 -6.84 4.44
CA ASN A 10 -34.36 -6.63 3.21
C ASN A 10 -35.79 -6.16 3.49
N SER A 11 -36.48 -6.76 4.45
CA SER A 11 -37.85 -6.39 4.84
C SER A 11 -37.95 -4.98 5.41
N PHE A 12 -36.90 -4.46 6.04
CA PHE A 12 -36.85 -3.08 6.51
C PHE A 12 -37.12 -2.07 5.38
N PHE A 13 -36.69 -2.35 4.15
CA PHE A 13 -36.93 -1.48 3.00
C PHE A 13 -38.28 -1.71 2.32
N ASP A 14 -39.08 -2.69 2.75
CA ASP A 14 -40.38 -3.00 2.14
C ASP A 14 -41.51 -2.13 2.70
N VAL A 15 -41.37 -1.63 3.93
CA VAL A 15 -42.47 -1.02 4.71
C VAL A 15 -42.49 0.51 4.65
N ASP A 16 -41.32 1.16 4.57
CA ASP A 16 -41.21 2.62 4.74
C ASP A 16 -40.76 3.35 3.46
N GLU A 17 -41.42 4.49 3.15
CA GLU A 17 -41.13 5.30 1.95
C GLU A 17 -40.12 6.44 2.19
N HIS A 18 -39.67 6.64 3.44
CA HIS A 18 -38.85 7.77 3.87
C HIS A 18 -37.59 7.35 4.64
N ILE A 19 -36.76 6.51 4.00
CA ILE A 19 -35.57 5.95 4.65
C ILE A 19 -34.36 6.87 4.42
N TYR A 20 -33.68 7.24 5.50
CA TYR A 20 -32.36 7.87 5.49
C TYR A 20 -31.31 6.90 6.01
N ILE A 21 -30.08 7.04 5.51
CA ILE A 21 -28.95 6.22 5.94
C ILE A 21 -27.97 7.09 6.71
N TYR A 22 -27.63 6.70 7.93
CA TYR A 22 -26.62 7.40 8.72
C TYR A 22 -25.25 6.73 8.54
N GLY A 23 -24.31 7.45 7.93
CA GLY A 23 -22.96 6.97 7.59
C GLY A 23 -22.80 6.55 6.13
N CYS A 24 -21.59 6.73 5.57
CA CYS A 24 -21.26 6.46 4.17
C CYS A 24 -19.95 5.67 3.98
N GLY A 25 -19.57 4.86 4.97
CA GLY A 25 -18.34 4.04 4.92
C GLY A 25 -18.53 2.70 4.22
N HIS A 26 -17.48 1.87 4.17
CA HIS A 26 -17.50 0.53 3.55
C HIS A 26 -18.62 -0.38 4.08
N PHE A 27 -18.98 -0.26 5.36
CA PHE A 27 -20.09 -1.01 5.94
C PHE A 27 -21.45 -0.59 5.35
N ALA A 28 -21.68 0.72 5.20
CA ALA A 28 -22.86 1.26 4.53
C ALA A 28 -22.91 0.83 3.06
N GLU A 29 -21.76 0.87 2.38
CA GLU A 29 -21.64 0.45 0.98
C GLU A 29 -21.99 -1.03 0.80
N LEU A 30 -21.51 -1.91 1.68
CA LEU A 30 -21.89 -3.33 1.66
C LEU A 30 -23.40 -3.50 1.80
N LEU A 31 -23.99 -2.91 2.84
CA LEU A 31 -25.42 -3.04 3.13
C LEU A 31 -26.26 -2.57 1.95
N ILE A 32 -25.93 -1.42 1.36
CA ILE A 32 -26.66 -0.90 0.21
C ILE A 32 -26.43 -1.74 -1.04
N SER A 33 -25.23 -2.30 -1.23
CA SER A 33 -24.96 -3.17 -2.39
C SER A 33 -25.86 -4.41 -2.42
N MET A 34 -26.36 -4.86 -1.26
CA MET A 34 -27.28 -5.99 -1.12
C MET A 34 -28.72 -5.67 -1.51
N LEU A 35 -29.08 -4.40 -1.69
CA LEU A 35 -30.43 -3.97 -2.04
C LEU A 35 -30.67 -3.99 -3.55
N SER A 36 -31.88 -4.36 -3.96
CA SER A 36 -32.35 -4.20 -5.34
C SER A 36 -32.39 -2.71 -5.75
N PRO A 37 -32.35 -2.39 -7.06
CA PRO A 37 -32.51 -1.01 -7.52
C PRO A 37 -33.79 -0.34 -7.01
N THR A 38 -34.88 -1.09 -6.90
CA THR A 38 -36.18 -0.62 -6.38
C THR A 38 -36.16 -0.30 -4.89
N LYS A 39 -35.35 -1.00 -4.09
CA LYS A 39 -35.17 -0.70 -2.66
C LYS A 39 -34.20 0.47 -2.47
N LYS A 40 -33.16 0.56 -3.30
CA LYS A 40 -32.21 1.69 -3.29
C LYS A 40 -32.88 3.03 -3.55
N SER A 41 -33.84 3.09 -4.48
CA SER A 41 -34.57 4.33 -4.79
C SER A 41 -35.46 4.85 -3.65
N ARG A 42 -35.71 4.03 -2.60
CA ARG A 42 -36.42 4.44 -1.39
C ARG A 42 -35.53 5.22 -0.42
N ILE A 43 -34.22 5.21 -0.59
CA ILE A 43 -33.27 5.97 0.23
C ILE A 43 -33.34 7.45 -0.19
N LYS A 44 -33.83 8.30 0.71
CA LYS A 44 -33.99 9.75 0.47
C LYS A 44 -32.71 10.54 0.60
N GLY A 45 -31.79 10.06 1.43
CA GLY A 45 -30.55 10.77 1.73
C GLY A 45 -29.61 9.99 2.63
N VAL A 46 -28.35 10.43 2.62
CA VAL A 46 -27.33 9.99 3.57
C VAL A 46 -27.08 11.11 4.57
N ILE A 47 -27.03 10.77 5.86
CA ILE A 47 -26.79 11.70 6.96
C ILE A 47 -25.39 11.45 7.52
N LEU A 48 -24.63 12.53 7.71
CA LEU A 48 -23.34 12.52 8.39
C LEU A 48 -23.37 13.43 9.62
N SER A 49 -22.63 13.05 10.67
CA SER A 49 -22.51 13.88 11.89
C SER A 49 -21.77 15.20 11.61
N LYS A 50 -20.79 15.18 10.70
CA LYS A 50 -20.08 16.35 10.20
C LYS A 50 -19.85 16.19 8.71
N LYS A 51 -20.26 17.19 7.93
CA LYS A 51 -20.05 17.26 6.49
C LYS A 51 -18.75 18.02 6.23
N THR A 52 -17.89 17.49 5.37
CA THR A 52 -16.74 18.24 4.82
C THR A 52 -17.21 18.95 3.54
N GLU A 53 -16.68 20.14 3.26
CA GLU A 53 -17.14 20.99 2.13
C GLU A 53 -17.03 20.28 0.76
N GLU A 54 -16.21 19.23 0.65
CA GLU A 54 -15.92 18.50 -0.59
C GLU A 54 -16.89 17.35 -0.92
N ARG A 55 -17.86 17.00 -0.05
CA ARG A 55 -18.78 15.84 -0.28
C ARG A 55 -20.25 16.19 -0.12
N SER A 56 -20.95 16.35 -1.25
CA SER A 56 -22.40 16.60 -1.33
C SER A 56 -23.23 15.40 -1.79
N VAL A 57 -22.61 14.39 -2.41
CA VAL A 57 -23.28 13.21 -2.96
C VAL A 57 -22.45 11.95 -2.69
N TRP A 58 -23.10 10.84 -2.36
CA TRP A 58 -22.49 9.51 -2.22
C TRP A 58 -23.30 8.47 -2.98
N ASN A 59 -22.67 7.79 -3.96
CA ASN A 59 -23.32 6.82 -4.83
C ASN A 59 -24.62 7.33 -5.50
N GLY A 60 -24.64 8.61 -5.89
CA GLY A 60 -25.80 9.25 -6.50
C GLY A 60 -26.90 9.67 -5.50
N ILE A 61 -26.69 9.47 -4.20
CA ILE A 61 -27.60 9.86 -3.11
C ILE A 61 -27.08 11.12 -2.43
N ASN A 62 -27.94 12.11 -2.20
CA ASN A 62 -27.56 13.37 -1.56
C ASN A 62 -27.12 13.15 -0.11
N ILE A 63 -26.06 13.87 0.28
CA ILE A 63 -25.53 13.89 1.65
C ILE A 63 -26.02 15.15 2.37
N PHE A 64 -26.54 14.95 3.57
CA PHE A 64 -26.98 15.99 4.49
C PHE A 64 -26.14 15.90 5.77
N SER A 65 -25.80 17.06 6.35
CA SER A 65 -25.44 17.09 7.77
C SER A 65 -26.70 16.89 8.62
N LEU A 66 -26.54 16.43 9.86
CA LEU A 66 -27.67 16.27 10.77
C LEU A 66 -28.41 17.60 11.03
N ASP A 67 -27.72 18.74 10.94
CA ASP A 67 -28.29 20.07 11.15
C ASP A 67 -28.96 20.66 9.89
N GLU A 68 -28.60 20.16 8.71
CA GLU A 68 -29.17 20.59 7.40
C GLU A 68 -30.54 19.97 7.13
N ILE A 69 -30.93 18.92 7.86
CA ILE A 69 -32.13 18.13 7.56
C ILE A 69 -33.22 18.30 8.61
N GLN A 70 -34.44 18.57 8.14
CA GLN A 70 -35.63 18.58 9.00
C GLN A 70 -36.34 17.23 8.93
N LEU A 71 -35.99 16.33 9.87
CA LEU A 71 -36.59 15.00 9.96
C LEU A 71 -38.06 15.08 10.39
N LYS A 72 -38.91 14.37 9.65
CA LYS A 72 -40.33 14.19 9.93
C LYS A 72 -40.56 13.00 10.86
N ARG A 73 -41.76 12.92 11.44
CA ARG A 73 -42.15 11.82 12.34
C ARG A 73 -42.11 10.44 11.66
N ASP A 74 -42.45 10.39 10.38
CA ASP A 74 -42.52 9.15 9.59
C ASP A 74 -41.19 8.82 8.88
N ASP A 75 -40.17 9.69 9.01
CA ASP A 75 -38.84 9.38 8.52
C ASP A 75 -38.23 8.27 9.38
N VAL A 76 -37.46 7.38 8.74
CA VAL A 76 -36.73 6.31 9.43
C VAL A 76 -35.26 6.41 9.13
N ILE A 77 -34.42 6.38 10.16
CA ILE A 77 -32.96 6.37 10.00
C ILE A 77 -32.42 4.95 10.18
N LEU A 78 -31.75 4.43 9.16
CA LEU A 78 -30.91 3.24 9.28
C LEU A 78 -29.47 3.66 9.59
N ILE A 79 -28.98 3.32 10.78
CA ILE A 79 -27.60 3.57 11.17
C ILE A 79 -26.72 2.46 10.58
N THR A 80 -25.82 2.85 9.67
CA THR A 80 -24.93 1.95 8.91
C THR A 80 -23.46 2.18 9.26
N THR A 81 -23.21 2.54 10.51
CA THR A 81 -21.86 2.62 11.08
C THR A 81 -21.59 1.43 11.99
N GLY A 82 -20.31 1.10 12.15
CA GLY A 82 -19.90 0.06 13.09
C GLY A 82 -20.27 0.37 14.54
N TYR A 83 -20.30 -0.67 15.38
CA TYR A 83 -20.74 -0.60 16.78
C TYR A 83 -20.08 0.54 17.58
N LYS A 84 -18.78 0.81 17.36
CA LYS A 84 -18.02 1.86 18.07
C LYS A 84 -18.61 3.26 17.88
N MET A 85 -19.03 3.61 16.67
CA MET A 85 -19.58 4.94 16.34
C MET A 85 -21.08 5.04 16.57
N ARG A 86 -21.78 3.89 16.59
CA ARG A 86 -23.24 3.84 16.72
C ARG A 86 -23.75 4.53 17.97
N ASN A 87 -23.09 4.33 19.12
CA ASN A 87 -23.54 4.91 20.39
C ASN A 87 -23.50 6.45 20.37
N GLU A 88 -22.47 7.02 19.74
CA GLU A 88 -22.37 8.47 19.54
C GLU A 88 -23.47 8.98 18.61
N ILE A 89 -23.75 8.27 17.53
CA ILE A 89 -24.84 8.63 16.59
C ILE A 89 -26.20 8.57 17.29
N ILE A 90 -26.47 7.52 18.07
CA ILE A 90 -27.70 7.41 18.86
C ILE A 90 -27.83 8.58 19.83
N LYS A 91 -26.73 9.00 20.48
CA LYS A 91 -26.71 10.18 21.35
C LYS A 91 -27.07 11.45 20.58
N ASN A 92 -26.51 11.65 19.38
CA ASN A 92 -26.80 12.81 18.53
C ASN A 92 -28.26 12.84 18.06
N LEU A 93 -28.82 11.68 17.67
CA LEU A 93 -30.25 11.58 17.32
C LEU A 93 -31.16 11.84 18.52
N THR A 94 -30.76 11.36 19.70
CA THR A 94 -31.51 11.60 20.95
C THR A 94 -31.51 13.08 21.34
N SER A 95 -30.40 13.82 21.11
CA SER A 95 -30.36 15.26 21.41
C SER A 95 -31.31 16.11 20.57
N ILE A 96 -31.72 15.62 19.39
CA ILE A 96 -32.75 16.26 18.55
C ILE A 96 -34.14 15.61 18.73
N SER A 97 -34.31 14.78 19.77
CA SER A 97 -35.56 14.05 20.06
C SER A 97 -36.03 13.12 18.94
N PHE A 98 -35.12 12.65 18.09
CA PHE A 98 -35.44 11.69 17.05
C PHE A 98 -35.17 10.25 17.51
N CYS A 99 -36.22 9.43 17.55
CA CYS A 99 -36.15 8.05 18.07
C CYS A 99 -36.48 6.97 17.03
N ASN A 100 -36.94 7.35 15.83
CA ASN A 100 -37.33 6.40 14.79
C ASN A 100 -36.12 5.93 13.97
N TYR A 101 -35.24 5.15 14.61
CA TYR A 101 -34.05 4.61 13.97
C TYR A 101 -33.92 3.10 14.16
N SER A 102 -33.18 2.50 13.23
CA SER A 102 -32.85 1.09 13.21
C SER A 102 -31.36 0.89 12.95
N TYR A 103 -30.84 -0.24 13.39
CA TYR A 103 -29.44 -0.61 13.18
C TYR A 103 -29.27 -2.12 13.16
N VAL A 104 -28.16 -2.57 12.60
CA VAL A 104 -27.81 -3.98 12.53
C VAL A 104 -27.27 -4.49 13.89
N SER A 105 -27.73 -5.65 14.34
CA SER A 105 -27.24 -6.30 15.55
C SER A 105 -25.74 -6.61 15.45
N ARG A 106 -25.03 -6.65 16.59
CA ARG A 106 -23.59 -6.92 16.62
C ARG A 106 -23.21 -8.23 15.92
N ASN A 107 -23.95 -9.31 16.18
CA ASN A 107 -23.68 -10.62 15.58
C ASN A 107 -23.84 -10.60 14.05
N TYR A 108 -24.81 -9.82 13.53
CA TYR A 108 -24.98 -9.70 12.09
C TYR A 108 -23.94 -8.77 11.47
N GLU A 109 -23.54 -7.71 12.17
CA GLU A 109 -22.40 -6.85 11.80
C GLU A 109 -21.10 -7.65 11.66
N GLU A 110 -20.78 -8.54 12.61
CA GLU A 110 -19.59 -9.42 12.54
C GLU A 110 -19.62 -10.31 11.28
N LYS A 111 -20.75 -10.93 10.96
CA LYS A 111 -20.90 -11.72 9.71
C LYS A 111 -20.73 -10.88 8.43
N LEU A 112 -21.19 -9.64 8.44
CA LEU A 112 -21.04 -8.72 7.32
C LEU A 112 -19.58 -8.27 7.17
N TRP A 113 -18.86 -8.07 8.27
CA TRP A 113 -17.42 -7.83 8.25
C TRP A 113 -16.64 -9.03 7.69
N ASP A 114 -17.01 -10.26 8.05
CA ASP A 114 -16.40 -11.46 7.45
C ASP A 114 -16.61 -11.49 5.93
N ARG A 115 -17.84 -11.19 5.45
CA ARG A 115 -18.13 -11.07 4.02
C ARG A 115 -17.30 -9.96 3.35
N LEU A 116 -17.19 -8.79 3.97
CA LEU A 116 -16.35 -7.69 3.48
C LEU A 116 -14.88 -8.10 3.39
N ASN A 117 -14.36 -8.74 4.43
CA ASN A 117 -12.98 -9.21 4.48
C ASN A 117 -12.70 -10.24 3.38
N LEU A 118 -13.62 -11.19 3.15
CA LEU A 118 -13.51 -12.15 2.05
C LEU A 118 -13.56 -11.46 0.68
N LYS A 119 -14.49 -10.52 0.47
CA LYS A 119 -14.60 -9.77 -0.78
C LYS A 119 -13.33 -8.95 -1.04
N ASN A 120 -12.82 -8.26 -0.03
CA ASN A 120 -11.59 -7.50 -0.11
C ASN A 120 -10.42 -8.42 -0.41
N HIS A 121 -10.27 -9.52 0.32
CA HIS A 121 -9.21 -10.51 0.11
C HIS A 121 -9.23 -11.10 -1.30
N PHE A 122 -10.41 -11.44 -1.84
CA PHE A 122 -10.53 -11.94 -3.20
C PHE A 122 -10.19 -10.87 -4.26
N SER A 123 -10.65 -9.64 -4.07
CA SER A 123 -10.33 -8.51 -4.98
C SER A 123 -8.83 -8.24 -5.01
N GLU A 124 -8.22 -8.28 -3.84
CA GLU A 124 -6.78 -8.19 -3.61
C GLU A 124 -6.01 -9.35 -4.28
N MET A 125 -6.49 -10.60 -4.17
CA MET A 125 -5.91 -11.73 -4.90
C MET A 125 -5.96 -11.53 -6.41
N LEU A 126 -7.12 -11.10 -6.94
CA LEU A 126 -7.33 -10.81 -8.35
C LEU A 126 -6.39 -9.72 -8.85
N TRP A 127 -6.20 -8.64 -8.08
CA TRP A 127 -5.24 -7.59 -8.38
C TRP A 127 -3.86 -8.21 -8.66
N ARG A 128 -3.36 -9.09 -7.79
CA ARG A 128 -2.01 -9.67 -7.92
C ARG A 128 -1.84 -10.56 -9.14
N VAL A 129 -2.91 -11.17 -9.66
CA VAL A 129 -2.86 -12.06 -10.84
C VAL A 129 -3.44 -11.44 -12.11
N THR A 130 -3.77 -10.14 -12.07
CA THR A 130 -4.29 -9.41 -13.23
C THR A 130 -3.21 -8.47 -13.74
N ALA A 131 -2.94 -8.50 -15.04
CA ALA A 131 -2.03 -7.54 -15.66
C ALA A 131 -2.66 -6.15 -15.66
N HIS A 132 -1.96 -5.17 -15.10
CA HIS A 132 -2.41 -3.78 -15.09
C HIS A 132 -1.79 -3.00 -16.26
N PRO A 133 -2.55 -2.10 -16.90
CA PRO A 133 -2.03 -1.31 -18.02
C PRO A 133 -0.95 -0.31 -17.59
N ILE A 134 -0.92 0.06 -16.30
CA ILE A 134 0.09 0.93 -15.72
C ILE A 134 0.69 0.19 -14.53
N MET A 135 2.02 0.08 -14.54
CA MET A 135 2.77 -0.42 -13.39
C MET A 135 2.77 0.67 -12.32
N LYS A 136 2.11 0.40 -11.21
CA LYS A 136 1.91 1.37 -10.13
C LYS A 136 3.24 1.84 -9.54
N ASN A 137 4.11 0.91 -9.16
CA ASN A 137 5.41 1.20 -8.57
C ASN A 137 6.50 0.35 -9.22
N LEU A 138 7.49 1.01 -9.80
CA LEU A 138 8.77 0.43 -10.18
C LEU A 138 9.78 0.74 -9.08
N VAL A 139 10.42 -0.28 -8.52
CA VAL A 139 11.48 -0.16 -7.52
C VAL A 139 12.83 -0.41 -8.18
N VAL A 140 13.80 0.46 -7.89
CA VAL A 140 15.21 0.25 -8.25
C VAL A 140 16.06 0.39 -7.00
N ASN A 141 16.91 -0.60 -6.72
CA ASN A 141 17.96 -0.42 -5.71
C ASN A 141 19.16 0.24 -6.38
N VAL A 142 19.62 1.38 -5.85
CA VAL A 142 20.90 1.98 -6.26
C VAL A 142 22.07 1.45 -5.44
N THR A 143 21.79 0.78 -4.32
CA THR A 143 22.81 0.19 -3.45
C THR A 143 22.21 -0.96 -2.66
N ASP A 144 23.00 -1.99 -2.34
CA ASP A 144 22.51 -3.15 -1.60
C ASP A 144 22.57 -2.94 -0.09
N HIS A 145 23.48 -2.08 0.40
CA HIS A 145 23.80 -1.93 1.82
C HIS A 145 23.14 -0.70 2.44
N CYS A 146 22.97 -0.76 3.77
CA CYS A 146 22.36 0.31 4.57
C CYS A 146 23.24 0.65 5.78
N ASN A 147 23.23 1.91 6.19
CA ASN A 147 23.84 2.36 7.44
C ASN A 147 22.95 2.08 8.67
N LEU A 148 21.72 1.58 8.46
CA LEU A 148 20.90 0.95 9.49
C LEU A 148 20.99 -0.57 9.41
N ARG A 149 20.83 -1.21 10.56
CA ARG A 149 20.88 -2.66 10.71
C ARG A 149 19.53 -3.22 11.19
N CYS A 150 18.44 -2.90 10.50
CA CYS A 150 17.10 -3.35 10.89
C CYS A 150 16.98 -4.88 10.81
N ALA A 151 16.45 -5.52 11.86
CA ALA A 151 16.11 -6.95 11.82
C ALA A 151 14.99 -7.22 10.81
N GLY A 152 15.07 -8.33 10.07
CA GLY A 152 14.02 -8.76 9.14
C GLY A 152 13.78 -7.84 7.93
N CYS A 153 14.79 -7.09 7.48
CA CYS A 153 14.69 -6.28 6.26
C CYS A 153 14.43 -7.16 5.03
N ASP A 154 13.39 -6.86 4.25
CA ASP A 154 12.98 -7.63 3.06
C ASP A 154 13.87 -7.40 1.83
N HIS A 155 14.68 -6.34 1.83
CA HIS A 155 15.77 -6.13 0.88
C HIS A 155 17.08 -6.82 1.31
N PHE A 156 17.10 -7.42 2.52
CA PHE A 156 18.30 -8.01 3.16
C PHE A 156 19.47 -7.03 3.36
N SER A 157 19.23 -5.73 3.19
CA SER A 157 20.29 -4.71 3.19
C SER A 157 21.03 -4.53 4.52
N SER A 158 20.44 -4.96 5.63
CA SER A 158 21.06 -4.90 6.96
C SER A 158 22.16 -5.96 7.17
N ILE A 159 22.23 -6.95 6.28
CA ILE A 159 23.23 -8.03 6.25
C ILE A 159 24.01 -8.08 4.93
N ALA A 160 23.78 -7.12 4.02
CA ALA A 160 24.46 -7.01 2.75
C ALA A 160 25.91 -6.53 2.91
N ARG A 161 26.78 -6.96 1.99
CA ARG A 161 28.09 -6.34 1.79
C ARG A 161 27.93 -5.02 1.08
N GLU A 162 28.92 -4.14 1.21
CA GLU A 162 28.94 -2.89 0.46
C GLU A 162 29.01 -3.16 -1.04
N ARG A 163 27.96 -2.75 -1.75
CA ARG A 163 27.86 -2.79 -3.20
C ARG A 163 26.95 -1.67 -3.66
N ASN A 164 27.41 -0.90 -4.63
CA ASN A 164 26.65 0.14 -5.32
C ASN A 164 26.34 -0.31 -6.74
N VAL A 165 25.11 -0.05 -7.20
CA VAL A 165 24.78 -0.13 -8.62
C VAL A 165 25.41 1.08 -9.30
N THR A 166 26.07 0.85 -10.43
CA THR A 166 26.71 1.90 -11.24
C THR A 166 25.67 2.68 -12.04
N TYR A 167 25.94 3.96 -12.31
CA TYR A 167 25.09 4.78 -13.16
C TYR A 167 24.80 4.13 -14.53
N GLU A 168 25.82 3.58 -15.20
CA GLU A 168 25.72 3.02 -16.55
C GLU A 168 24.75 1.85 -16.59
N ARG A 169 24.83 0.97 -15.58
CA ARG A 169 23.93 -0.18 -15.47
C ARG A 169 22.48 0.27 -15.31
N LEU A 170 22.23 1.16 -14.35
CA LEU A 170 20.87 1.63 -14.12
C LEU A 170 20.31 2.38 -15.33
N TYR A 171 21.14 3.19 -15.99
CA TYR A 171 20.76 3.90 -17.21
C TYR A 171 20.35 2.94 -18.34
N SER A 172 21.15 1.90 -18.60
CA SER A 172 20.84 0.89 -19.62
C SER A 172 19.50 0.21 -19.34
N ASP A 173 19.32 -0.25 -18.10
CA ASP A 173 18.12 -1.00 -17.72
C ASP A 173 16.86 -0.11 -17.73
N LEU A 174 16.94 1.13 -17.22
CA LEU A 174 15.83 2.08 -17.24
C LEU A 174 15.51 2.56 -18.67
N SER A 175 16.51 2.78 -19.52
CA SER A 175 16.29 3.12 -20.93
C SER A 175 15.56 2.00 -21.65
N ARG A 176 15.92 0.74 -21.37
CA ARG A 176 15.22 -0.41 -21.93
C ARG A 176 13.77 -0.49 -21.45
N LEU A 177 13.51 -0.26 -20.15
CA LEU A 177 12.14 -0.21 -19.65
C LEU A 177 11.35 0.96 -20.24
N LYS A 178 11.96 2.13 -20.42
CA LYS A 178 11.32 3.28 -21.08
C LYS A 178 10.86 2.92 -22.49
N HIS A 179 11.68 2.20 -23.26
CA HIS A 179 11.26 1.71 -24.57
C HIS A 179 10.07 0.73 -24.50
N LEU A 180 10.04 -0.17 -23.51
CA LEU A 180 8.97 -1.18 -23.39
C LEU A 180 7.66 -0.62 -22.86
N LEU A 181 7.73 0.27 -21.86
CA LEU A 181 6.57 0.71 -21.09
C LEU A 181 6.16 2.15 -21.41
N ASP A 182 7.00 2.94 -22.07
CA ASP A 182 6.79 4.35 -22.34
C ASP A 182 6.37 5.14 -21.09
N ASN A 183 5.10 5.55 -21.00
CA ASN A 183 4.56 6.33 -19.88
C ASN A 183 3.74 5.46 -18.90
N ARG A 184 3.82 4.14 -19.00
CA ARG A 184 3.05 3.17 -18.19
C ARG A 184 3.69 2.84 -16.83
N ILE A 185 4.46 3.77 -16.27
CA ILE A 185 5.05 3.67 -14.93
C ILE A 185 4.48 4.82 -14.09
N GLY A 186 3.80 4.49 -13.00
CA GLY A 186 3.22 5.48 -12.09
C GLY A 186 4.29 6.15 -11.24
N ASN A 187 4.93 5.37 -10.37
CA ASN A 187 6.00 5.82 -9.49
C ASN A 187 7.30 5.07 -9.78
N LEU A 188 8.39 5.80 -9.99
CA LEU A 188 9.75 5.25 -9.98
C LEU A 188 10.37 5.50 -8.60
N ARG A 189 10.51 4.44 -7.82
CA ARG A 189 11.03 4.43 -6.46
C ARG A 189 12.51 4.09 -6.47
N ILE A 190 13.33 5.11 -6.29
CA ILE A 190 14.76 4.99 -6.04
C ILE A 190 14.95 4.58 -4.59
N MET A 191 15.37 3.34 -4.41
CA MET A 191 15.59 2.67 -3.13
C MET A 191 17.02 2.10 -3.09
N GLY A 192 17.26 1.23 -2.12
CA GLY A 192 18.51 0.53 -1.90
C GLY A 192 18.41 -0.16 -0.55
N GLY A 193 19.55 -0.33 0.11
CA GLY A 193 19.59 -0.28 1.56
C GLY A 193 19.42 1.15 2.07
N GLU A 194 20.34 2.05 1.72
CA GLU A 194 20.20 3.51 1.90
C GLU A 194 20.73 4.24 0.66
N PRO A 195 19.86 4.82 -0.20
CA PRO A 195 20.28 5.46 -1.45
C PRO A 195 21.34 6.53 -1.28
N LEU A 196 21.29 7.30 -0.19
CA LEU A 196 22.23 8.40 0.08
C LEU A 196 23.69 7.93 0.32
N LEU A 197 23.95 6.62 0.33
CA LEU A 197 25.30 6.04 0.34
C LEU A 197 25.89 5.87 -1.07
N ASN A 198 25.09 5.92 -2.13
CA ASN A 198 25.61 5.79 -3.48
C ASN A 198 26.19 7.14 -3.97
N PRO A 199 27.49 7.22 -4.32
CA PRO A 199 28.12 8.46 -4.77
C PRO A 199 27.59 8.99 -6.12
N GLU A 200 26.94 8.14 -6.92
CA GLU A 200 26.38 8.49 -8.22
C GLU A 200 24.88 8.82 -8.16
N LEU A 201 24.28 8.85 -6.96
CA LEU A 201 22.84 9.03 -6.79
C LEU A 201 22.29 10.28 -7.51
N GLU A 202 22.98 11.42 -7.43
CA GLU A 202 22.53 12.65 -8.10
C GLU A 202 22.38 12.47 -9.63
N ASN A 203 23.32 11.76 -10.26
CA ASN A 203 23.25 11.47 -11.70
C ASN A 203 22.09 10.53 -12.01
N MET A 204 21.86 9.53 -11.15
CA MET A 204 20.76 8.58 -11.31
C MET A 204 19.39 9.24 -11.16
N ILE A 205 19.24 10.19 -10.23
CA ILE A 205 18.01 10.99 -10.06
C ILE A 205 17.75 11.83 -11.31
N ALA A 206 18.76 12.58 -11.77
CA ALA A 206 18.62 13.46 -12.94
C ALA A 206 18.21 12.65 -14.19
N MET A 207 18.88 11.52 -14.42
CA MET A 207 18.59 10.63 -15.52
C MET A 207 17.19 10.00 -15.42
N SER A 208 16.78 9.57 -14.23
CA SER A 208 15.46 9.00 -13.99
C SER A 208 14.34 10.00 -14.29
N ALA A 209 14.51 11.26 -13.86
CA ALA A 209 13.56 12.33 -14.12
C ALA A 209 13.45 12.68 -15.61
N ASP A 210 14.56 12.64 -16.35
CA ASP A 210 14.53 12.89 -17.80
C ASP A 210 13.89 11.73 -18.58
N LEU A 211 14.18 10.47 -18.22
CA LEU A 211 13.57 9.31 -18.89
C LEU A 211 12.06 9.21 -18.62
N PHE A 212 11.61 9.53 -17.40
CA PHE A 212 10.24 9.27 -16.93
C PHE A 212 9.50 10.53 -16.49
N LYS A 213 9.40 11.53 -17.39
CA LYS A 213 8.74 12.83 -17.14
C LYS A 213 7.28 12.74 -16.70
N SER A 214 6.59 11.63 -17.03
CA SER A 214 5.19 11.39 -16.65
C SER A 214 5.04 10.65 -15.31
N SER A 215 6.15 10.15 -14.74
CA SER A 215 6.14 9.36 -13.51
C SER A 215 6.50 10.23 -12.32
N THR A 216 5.99 9.87 -11.14
CA THR A 216 6.49 10.46 -9.89
C THR A 216 7.82 9.79 -9.55
N ILE A 217 8.89 10.57 -9.42
CA ILE A 217 10.18 10.08 -8.93
C ILE A 217 10.19 10.19 -7.41
N GLU A 218 10.43 9.07 -6.73
CA GLU A 218 10.46 8.99 -5.27
C GLU A 218 11.82 8.48 -4.79
N ILE A 219 12.43 9.14 -3.81
CA ILE A 219 13.64 8.63 -3.13
C ILE A 219 13.25 8.17 -1.73
N PHE A 220 13.47 6.91 -1.43
CA PHE A 220 13.23 6.34 -0.11
C PHE A 220 14.50 6.39 0.73
N THR A 221 14.44 6.99 1.90
CA THR A 221 15.62 7.14 2.79
C THR A 221 15.24 6.95 4.26
N ASN A 222 16.21 6.48 5.05
CA ASN A 222 16.10 6.44 6.50
C ASN A 222 16.32 7.81 7.18
N GLY A 223 16.74 8.82 6.41
CA GLY A 223 16.87 10.20 6.88
C GLY A 223 18.18 10.56 7.59
N ILE A 224 19.02 9.58 7.96
CA ILE A 224 20.27 9.82 8.71
C ILE A 224 21.21 10.77 7.97
N LEU A 225 21.28 10.66 6.64
CA LEU A 225 22.23 11.39 5.81
C LEU A 225 21.63 12.63 5.15
N LEU A 226 20.34 12.94 5.36
CA LEU A 226 19.66 14.05 4.69
C LEU A 226 20.26 15.41 5.05
N MET A 227 20.51 15.66 6.33
CA MET A 227 21.08 16.95 6.79
C MET A 227 22.55 17.14 6.39
N LYS A 228 23.19 16.11 5.81
CA LYS A 228 24.56 16.17 5.28
C LYS A 228 24.60 16.38 3.77
N GLN A 229 23.44 16.38 3.10
CA GLN A 229 23.37 16.55 1.66
C GLN A 229 23.69 17.99 1.26
N THR A 230 24.27 18.14 0.07
CA THR A 230 24.70 19.42 -0.47
C THR A 230 23.50 20.25 -0.98
N ASP A 231 23.69 21.55 -1.14
CA ASP A 231 22.68 22.40 -1.79
C ASP A 231 22.40 21.98 -3.24
N LYS A 232 23.39 21.35 -3.91
CA LYS A 232 23.22 20.78 -5.25
C LYS A 232 22.19 19.64 -5.23
N PHE A 233 22.25 18.74 -4.24
CA PHE A 233 21.27 17.68 -4.06
C PHE A 233 19.85 18.25 -3.87
N TRP A 234 19.66 19.19 -2.95
CA TRP A 234 18.35 19.79 -2.70
C TRP A 234 17.79 20.53 -3.91
N LYS A 235 18.65 21.29 -4.62
CA LYS A 235 18.30 21.96 -5.88
C LYS A 235 17.85 20.95 -6.94
N LEU A 236 18.57 19.84 -7.09
CA LEU A 236 18.24 18.77 -8.03
C LEU A 236 16.84 18.20 -7.76
N LEU A 237 16.50 17.91 -6.49
CA LEU A 237 15.19 17.38 -6.13
C LEU A 237 14.07 18.35 -6.48
N ARG A 238 14.25 19.64 -6.14
CA ARG A 238 13.28 20.70 -6.44
C ARG A 238 13.05 20.84 -7.94
N GLU A 239 14.12 20.96 -8.73
CA GLU A 239 14.02 21.20 -10.18
C GLU A 239 13.38 20.03 -10.94
N ASN A 240 13.51 18.81 -10.40
CA ASN A 240 12.95 17.60 -11.01
C ASN A 240 11.66 17.12 -10.34
N ASN A 241 11.06 17.91 -9.43
CA ASN A 241 9.85 17.55 -8.67
C ASN A 241 9.94 16.18 -7.96
N VAL A 242 11.12 15.83 -7.46
CA VAL A 242 11.37 14.55 -6.79
C VAL A 242 10.76 14.58 -5.39
N VAL A 243 10.11 13.49 -5.02
CA VAL A 243 9.49 13.31 -3.70
C VAL A 243 10.46 12.57 -2.77
N LEU A 244 10.76 13.16 -1.61
CA LEU A 244 11.46 12.47 -0.54
C LEU A 244 10.47 11.63 0.29
N GLN A 245 10.67 10.33 0.33
CA GLN A 245 9.92 9.37 1.14
C GLN A 245 10.79 8.97 2.34
N VAL A 246 10.60 9.65 3.48
CA VAL A 246 11.40 9.44 4.69
C VAL A 246 10.73 8.43 5.60
N THR A 247 11.47 7.45 6.10
CA THR A 247 10.96 6.52 7.12
C THR A 247 11.36 7.01 8.52
N LYS A 248 10.39 7.23 9.42
CA LYS A 248 10.66 7.58 10.82
C LYS A 248 11.05 6.36 11.63
N TYR A 249 12.33 6.17 11.87
CA TYR A 249 12.87 5.14 12.77
C TYR A 249 12.90 5.64 14.23
N PRO A 250 12.74 4.74 15.24
CA PRO A 250 12.87 5.06 16.67
C PRO A 250 14.35 5.20 17.06
N ILE A 251 15.03 6.17 16.45
CA ILE A 251 16.44 6.51 16.63
C ILE A 251 16.57 8.02 16.83
N ASN A 252 17.72 8.45 17.34
CA ASN A 252 17.97 9.85 17.64
C ASN A 252 18.24 10.67 16.37
N ILE A 253 17.17 11.06 15.66
CA ILE A 253 17.17 11.96 14.51
C ILE A 253 16.16 13.08 14.77
N ASP A 254 16.56 14.30 14.47
CA ASP A 254 15.64 15.44 14.47
C ASP A 254 14.88 15.51 13.14
N TYR A 255 13.74 14.84 13.09
CA TYR A 255 12.86 14.86 11.91
C TYR A 255 12.23 16.24 11.67
N THR A 256 12.10 17.07 12.70
CA THR A 256 11.57 18.43 12.57
C THR A 256 12.56 19.33 11.81
N GLU A 257 13.86 19.18 12.04
CA GLU A 257 14.87 19.89 11.24
C GLU A 257 14.90 19.42 9.78
N ILE A 258 14.69 18.12 9.53
CA ILE A 258 14.55 17.58 8.17
C ILE A 258 13.33 18.20 7.46
N GLU A 259 12.18 18.27 8.15
CA GLU A 259 10.96 18.92 7.61
C GLU A 259 11.21 20.38 7.27
N LYS A 260 11.82 21.15 8.20
CA LYS A 260 12.16 22.57 7.98
C LYS A 260 13.09 22.75 6.78
N LYS A 261 14.13 21.92 6.66
CA LYS A 261 15.07 21.99 5.53
C LYS A 261 14.35 21.68 4.21
N ALA A 262 13.52 20.64 4.16
CA ALA A 262 12.75 20.30 2.96
C ALA A 262 11.78 21.43 2.56
N THR A 263 11.07 22.04 3.52
CA THR A 263 10.21 23.20 3.28
C THR A 263 11.01 24.41 2.77
N TYR A 264 12.15 24.72 3.40
CA TYR A 264 13.02 25.82 2.98
C TYR A 264 13.53 25.63 1.54
N GLU A 265 13.88 24.39 1.18
CA GLU A 265 14.35 24.05 -0.17
C GLU A 265 13.22 23.86 -1.18
N ASN A 266 11.95 24.00 -0.77
CA ASN A 266 10.76 23.73 -1.59
C ASN A 266 10.78 22.32 -2.23
N VAL A 267 11.15 21.31 -1.43
CA VAL A 267 11.15 19.89 -1.80
C VAL A 267 10.01 19.17 -1.10
N LYS A 268 9.24 18.38 -1.85
CA LYS A 268 8.13 17.60 -1.28
C LYS A 268 8.68 16.46 -0.43
N LEU A 269 8.32 16.46 0.85
CA LEU A 269 8.65 15.41 1.80
C LEU A 269 7.39 14.71 2.29
N ASN A 270 7.41 13.39 2.25
CA ASN A 270 6.39 12.51 2.79
C ASN A 270 7.02 11.55 3.79
N TYR A 271 6.25 11.15 4.81
CA TYR A 271 6.64 10.06 5.70
C TYR A 271 6.05 8.74 5.24
N TYR A 272 6.91 7.74 5.07
CA TYR A 272 6.48 6.39 4.74
C TYR A 272 5.69 5.79 5.91
N GLY A 273 4.44 5.41 5.66
CA GLY A 273 3.49 4.97 6.70
C GLY A 273 2.72 6.09 7.40
N GLY A 274 2.94 7.36 7.03
CA GLY A 274 2.25 8.53 7.59
C GLY A 274 3.06 9.27 8.67
N GLY A 275 2.69 10.53 8.95
CA GLY A 275 3.48 11.45 9.80
C GLY A 275 3.56 11.07 11.28
N GLU A 276 2.60 10.31 11.80
CA GLU A 276 2.56 9.83 13.19
C GLU A 276 3.18 8.44 13.37
N THR A 277 3.41 7.72 12.26
CA THR A 277 3.84 6.33 12.32
C THR A 277 5.34 6.25 12.54
N VAL A 278 5.73 5.71 13.70
CA VAL A 278 7.11 5.27 13.95
C VAL A 278 7.27 3.85 13.40
N LYS A 279 8.37 3.60 12.69
CA LYS A 279 8.66 2.32 12.05
C LYS A 279 8.64 1.18 13.06
N THR A 280 7.76 0.23 12.83
CA THR A 280 7.79 -1.12 13.39
C THR A 280 8.39 -2.10 12.38
N LEU A 281 8.73 -3.29 12.86
CA LEU A 281 9.22 -4.37 12.02
C LEU A 281 8.09 -5.31 11.62
N TYR A 282 8.32 -5.97 10.50
CA TYR A 282 7.60 -7.17 10.09
C TYR A 282 8.57 -8.33 10.10
N HIS A 283 8.02 -9.53 10.26
CA HIS A 283 8.71 -10.76 9.98
C HIS A 283 8.09 -11.35 8.72
N ILE A 284 8.89 -11.45 7.65
CA ILE A 284 8.50 -12.07 6.38
C ILE A 284 9.36 -13.33 6.22
N PRO A 285 8.98 -14.43 6.87
CA PRO A 285 9.85 -15.58 6.93
C PRO A 285 9.93 -16.31 5.58
N LEU A 286 11.13 -16.81 5.32
CA LEU A 286 11.44 -17.77 4.28
C LEU A 286 11.17 -19.19 4.80
N ASN A 287 10.46 -19.96 3.98
CA ASN A 287 10.37 -21.41 4.09
C ASN A 287 11.60 -22.02 3.40
N LEU A 288 12.64 -22.31 4.18
CA LEU A 288 13.93 -22.77 3.66
C LEU A 288 13.86 -24.16 2.98
N ASN A 289 12.81 -24.95 3.24
CA ASN A 289 12.59 -26.22 2.57
C ASN A 289 12.07 -26.06 1.13
N GLY A 290 11.55 -24.88 0.77
CA GLY A 290 11.06 -24.61 -0.58
C GLY A 290 9.89 -25.49 -1.01
N ASN A 291 9.10 -26.01 -0.06
CA ASN A 291 7.94 -26.88 -0.32
C ASN A 291 6.60 -26.11 -0.28
N GLY A 292 6.64 -24.77 -0.29
CA GLY A 292 5.44 -23.94 -0.34
C GLY A 292 4.76 -23.95 -1.70
N ASP A 293 3.45 -23.63 -1.70
CA ASP A 293 2.67 -23.47 -2.93
C ASP A 293 2.93 -22.09 -3.54
N CYS A 294 3.56 -22.05 -4.71
CA CYS A 294 3.89 -20.81 -5.41
C CYS A 294 2.67 -19.95 -5.70
N THR A 295 1.59 -20.57 -6.17
CA THR A 295 0.36 -19.89 -6.59
C THR A 295 -0.33 -19.29 -5.38
N TYR A 296 -0.51 -20.08 -4.32
CA TYR A 296 -1.06 -19.59 -3.06
C TYR A 296 -0.22 -18.43 -2.51
N ASN A 297 1.09 -18.61 -2.44
CA ASN A 297 1.98 -17.60 -1.88
C ASN A 297 1.95 -16.30 -2.70
N PHE A 298 1.97 -16.38 -4.03
CA PHE A 298 1.90 -15.21 -4.89
C PHE A 298 0.57 -14.46 -4.76
N MET A 299 -0.57 -15.16 -4.84
CA MET A 299 -1.91 -14.54 -4.75
C MET A 299 -2.17 -13.88 -3.39
N ASN A 300 -1.51 -14.34 -2.34
CA ASN A 300 -1.67 -13.83 -0.98
C ASN A 300 -0.55 -12.86 -0.56
N CYS A 301 0.39 -12.55 -1.46
CA CYS A 301 1.52 -11.68 -1.15
C CYS A 301 1.18 -10.20 -1.39
N THR A 302 1.37 -9.37 -0.37
CA THR A 302 1.21 -7.91 -0.47
C THR A 302 2.31 -7.22 -1.29
N HIS A 303 3.38 -7.92 -1.66
CA HIS A 303 4.47 -7.37 -2.47
C HIS A 303 4.24 -7.61 -3.96
N ALA A 304 3.52 -8.69 -4.31
CA ALA A 304 3.28 -9.07 -5.70
C ALA A 304 2.54 -7.94 -6.43
N GLN A 305 3.15 -7.42 -7.50
CA GLN A 305 2.69 -6.28 -8.30
C GLN A 305 2.62 -4.91 -7.58
N GLU A 306 2.83 -4.85 -6.27
CA GLU A 306 2.91 -3.58 -5.53
C GLU A 306 4.35 -3.07 -5.40
N CYS A 307 5.33 -3.97 -5.43
CA CYS A 307 6.76 -3.65 -5.33
C CYS A 307 7.54 -4.35 -6.45
N THR A 308 7.18 -4.07 -7.71
CA THR A 308 7.89 -4.61 -8.87
C THR A 308 9.30 -4.03 -8.91
N MET A 309 10.32 -4.88 -8.87
CA MET A 309 11.71 -4.45 -8.73
C MET A 309 12.52 -4.78 -9.98
N LEU A 310 13.22 -3.78 -10.51
CA LEU A 310 14.23 -3.95 -11.53
C LEU A 310 15.57 -4.24 -10.85
N SER A 311 16.21 -5.33 -11.28
CA SER A 311 17.54 -5.70 -10.82
C SER A 311 18.28 -6.40 -11.95
N GLU A 312 19.45 -5.88 -12.29
CA GLU A 312 20.40 -6.53 -13.19
C GLU A 312 19.77 -6.98 -14.53
N GLY A 313 19.07 -6.08 -15.24
CA GLY A 313 18.44 -6.39 -16.53
C GLY A 313 17.23 -7.31 -16.45
N ARG A 314 16.71 -7.57 -15.25
CA ARG A 314 15.55 -8.41 -15.02
C ARG A 314 14.52 -7.70 -14.16
N LEU A 315 13.25 -7.93 -14.45
CA LEU A 315 12.14 -7.33 -13.73
C LEU A 315 11.40 -8.41 -12.93
N PHE A 316 11.27 -8.18 -11.63
CA PHE A 316 10.71 -9.13 -10.66
C PHE A 316 9.39 -8.59 -10.09
N PRO A 317 8.39 -9.44 -9.82
CA PRO A 317 7.12 -9.00 -9.26
C PRO A 317 7.19 -8.62 -7.77
N CYS A 318 8.33 -8.81 -7.10
CA CYS A 318 8.56 -8.43 -5.71
C CYS A 318 10.04 -8.04 -5.46
N THR A 319 10.34 -7.62 -4.23
CA THR A 319 11.68 -7.23 -3.76
C THR A 319 12.51 -8.37 -3.19
N VAL A 320 11.89 -9.48 -2.75
CA VAL A 320 12.60 -10.60 -2.10
C VAL A 320 13.45 -11.40 -3.10
N ALA A 321 12.87 -11.80 -4.24
CA ALA A 321 13.55 -12.61 -5.24
C ALA A 321 14.88 -12.01 -5.77
N PRO A 322 14.93 -10.73 -6.20
CA PRO A 322 16.18 -10.16 -6.70
C PRO A 322 17.24 -10.02 -5.61
N ASN A 323 16.85 -9.87 -4.34
CA ASN A 323 17.78 -9.65 -3.23
C ASN A 323 18.15 -10.94 -2.46
N ILE A 324 17.60 -12.11 -2.81
CA ILE A 324 17.82 -13.36 -2.07
C ILE A 324 19.29 -13.82 -2.07
N HIS A 325 20.08 -13.35 -3.04
CA HIS A 325 21.52 -13.63 -3.09
C HIS A 325 22.25 -13.14 -1.84
N ILE A 326 21.82 -12.01 -1.25
CA ILE A 326 22.38 -11.47 0.00
C ILE A 326 22.14 -12.43 1.17
N PHE A 327 20.92 -12.98 1.28
CA PHE A 327 20.59 -13.99 2.29
C PHE A 327 21.45 -15.24 2.13
N ASN A 328 21.56 -15.75 0.89
CA ASN A 328 22.38 -16.93 0.56
C ASN A 328 23.85 -16.72 0.95
N GLU A 329 24.44 -15.59 0.57
CA GLU A 329 25.83 -15.24 0.89
C GLU A 329 26.07 -15.11 2.40
N LYS A 330 25.11 -14.53 3.13
CA LYS A 330 25.24 -14.31 4.57
C LYS A 330 25.18 -15.61 5.37
N PHE A 331 24.22 -16.47 5.05
CA PHE A 331 23.89 -17.65 5.86
C PHE A 331 24.40 -18.97 5.27
N GLY A 332 25.09 -18.94 4.12
CA GLY A 332 25.59 -20.16 3.46
C GLY A 332 24.47 -21.02 2.87
N TYR A 333 23.36 -20.40 2.47
CA TYR A 333 22.24 -21.06 1.79
C TYR A 333 22.35 -20.94 0.26
N ASN A 334 21.54 -21.72 -0.45
CA ASN A 334 21.50 -21.70 -1.91
C ASN A 334 20.04 -21.75 -2.42
N ILE A 335 19.23 -20.78 -2.00
CA ILE A 335 17.88 -20.58 -2.55
C ILE A 335 18.05 -20.13 -4.01
N PRO A 336 17.59 -20.92 -5.01
CA PRO A 336 17.85 -20.62 -6.40
C PRO A 336 16.94 -19.50 -6.92
N VAL A 337 17.53 -18.58 -7.70
CA VAL A 337 16.80 -17.68 -8.60
C VAL A 337 16.96 -18.22 -10.02
N THR A 338 15.87 -18.69 -10.60
CA THR A 338 15.80 -19.26 -11.95
C THR A 338 15.49 -18.19 -12.98
N GLU A 339 15.54 -18.54 -14.28
CA GLU A 339 15.10 -17.64 -15.36
C GLU A 339 13.61 -17.25 -15.27
N TYR A 340 12.79 -18.08 -14.64
CA TYR A 340 11.34 -17.86 -14.48
C TYR A 340 10.97 -16.95 -13.30
N ASP A 341 11.95 -16.55 -12.48
CA ASP A 341 11.70 -15.68 -11.32
C ASP A 341 11.66 -14.19 -11.65
N GLY A 342 12.23 -13.80 -12.78
CA GLY A 342 12.27 -12.42 -13.25
C GLY A 342 12.41 -12.35 -14.75
N ILE A 343 11.66 -11.45 -15.39
CA ILE A 343 11.63 -11.31 -16.84
C ILE A 343 12.86 -10.56 -17.32
N ASP A 344 13.61 -11.15 -18.24
CA ASP A 344 14.73 -10.50 -18.94
C ASP A 344 14.19 -9.40 -19.86
N ILE A 345 14.46 -8.14 -19.51
CA ILE A 345 13.91 -6.98 -20.22
C ILE A 345 14.56 -6.80 -21.60
N TYR A 346 15.72 -7.41 -21.85
CA TYR A 346 16.40 -7.33 -23.14
C TYR A 346 15.90 -8.38 -24.13
N LYS A 347 15.31 -9.48 -23.66
CA LYS A 347 14.74 -10.54 -24.51
C LYS A 347 13.27 -10.34 -24.85
N ILE A 348 12.52 -9.61 -24.02
CA ILE A 348 11.10 -9.35 -24.28
C ILE A 348 10.92 -8.14 -25.18
N GLU A 349 10.06 -8.24 -26.20
CA GLU A 349 9.85 -7.14 -27.17
C GLU A 349 8.61 -6.29 -26.86
N ASN A 350 7.59 -6.89 -26.26
CA ASN A 350 6.29 -6.26 -26.04
C ASN A 350 6.05 -5.96 -24.55
N GLY A 351 5.78 -4.70 -24.22
CA GLY A 351 5.53 -4.31 -22.82
C GLY A 351 4.19 -4.79 -22.24
N GLN A 352 3.18 -5.10 -23.06
CA GLN A 352 1.97 -5.78 -22.57
C GLN A 352 2.28 -7.20 -22.12
N ASP A 353 3.10 -7.94 -22.87
CA ASP A 353 3.54 -9.29 -22.49
C ASP A 353 4.38 -9.25 -21.21
N LEU A 354 5.20 -8.20 -21.02
CA LEU A 354 5.93 -7.97 -19.78
C LEU A 354 4.97 -7.86 -18.58
N LEU A 355 3.93 -7.02 -18.69
CA LEU A 355 2.94 -6.82 -17.63
C LEU A 355 2.13 -8.10 -17.36
N ILE A 356 1.82 -8.88 -18.39
CA ILE A 356 1.15 -10.19 -18.25
C ILE A 356 2.04 -11.20 -17.54
N GLN A 357 3.34 -11.22 -17.81
CA GLN A 357 4.27 -12.13 -17.14
C GLN A 357 4.51 -11.76 -15.68
N LEU A 358 4.54 -10.46 -15.34
CA LEU A 358 4.64 -10.00 -13.95
C LEU A 358 3.44 -10.39 -13.08
N ALA A 359 2.28 -10.61 -13.70
CA ALA A 359 1.05 -11.02 -13.03
C ALA A 359 0.97 -12.54 -12.77
N LYS A 360 2.10 -13.24 -12.76
CA LYS A 360 2.16 -14.71 -12.60
C LYS A 360 3.00 -15.13 -11.40
N PRO A 361 2.61 -16.20 -10.69
CA PRO A 361 3.47 -16.83 -9.69
C PRO A 361 4.81 -17.25 -10.28
N MET A 362 5.86 -17.16 -9.45
CA MET A 362 7.22 -17.54 -9.83
C MET A 362 7.77 -18.67 -8.94
N PRO A 363 8.72 -19.49 -9.41
CA PRO A 363 9.25 -20.62 -8.64
C PRO A 363 9.76 -20.28 -7.24
N LEU A 364 10.40 -19.14 -7.04
CA LEU A 364 10.94 -18.69 -5.75
C LEU A 364 9.84 -18.51 -4.71
N CYS A 365 8.58 -18.28 -5.12
CA CYS A 365 7.45 -18.17 -4.21
C CYS A 365 7.29 -19.40 -3.31
N ARG A 366 7.79 -20.59 -3.67
CA ARG A 366 7.79 -21.78 -2.80
C ARG A 366 8.63 -21.63 -1.53
N PHE A 367 9.58 -20.70 -1.53
CA PHE A 367 10.43 -20.36 -0.39
C PHE A 367 9.86 -19.24 0.47
N CYS A 368 8.68 -18.69 0.13
CA CYS A 368 8.01 -17.71 0.99
C CYS A 368 7.08 -18.44 1.98
N ASN A 369 7.04 -18.01 3.24
CA ASN A 369 5.95 -18.39 4.14
C ASN A 369 4.99 -17.20 4.35
N ILE A 370 3.99 -17.09 3.45
CA ILE A 370 2.99 -16.01 3.52
C ILE A 370 2.11 -16.13 4.77
N LYS A 371 1.79 -17.35 5.21
CA LYS A 371 0.94 -17.58 6.40
C LYS A 371 1.65 -17.23 7.70
N GLY A 372 2.98 -17.35 7.73
CA GLY A 372 3.82 -17.00 8.89
C GLY A 372 4.16 -15.52 9.02
N ARG A 373 3.71 -14.67 8.08
CA ARG A 373 3.99 -13.23 8.14
C ARG A 373 3.35 -12.60 9.38
N THR A 374 4.15 -11.83 10.10
CA THR A 374 3.69 -11.08 11.28
C THR A 374 4.20 -9.64 11.21
N PHE A 375 3.45 -8.70 11.80
CA PHE A 375 3.65 -7.26 11.65
C PHE A 375 3.55 -6.55 13.00
N GLY A 376 4.07 -5.33 13.09
CA GLY A 376 3.94 -4.49 14.29
C GLY A 376 4.94 -4.84 15.39
N HIS A 377 6.01 -5.56 15.05
CA HIS A 377 7.06 -5.90 16.01
C HIS A 377 7.87 -4.67 16.41
N THR A 378 8.35 -4.64 17.65
CA THR A 378 9.23 -3.56 18.12
C THR A 378 10.50 -3.51 17.26
N TRP A 379 10.86 -2.31 16.81
CA TRP A 379 12.08 -2.12 16.06
C TRP A 379 13.32 -2.40 16.92
N HIS A 380 14.23 -3.18 16.35
CA HIS A 380 15.52 -3.50 16.93
C HIS A 380 16.53 -3.72 15.82
N ARG A 381 17.80 -3.69 16.21
CA ARG A 381 18.92 -4.00 15.32
C ARG A 381 19.06 -5.51 15.19
N THR A 382 19.35 -5.98 13.99
CA THR A 382 19.63 -7.39 13.70
C THR A 382 20.77 -7.91 14.59
N ALA A 383 20.55 -9.09 15.15
CA ALA A 383 21.60 -9.93 15.74
C ALA A 383 22.26 -10.81 14.66
N GLU A 384 21.83 -10.68 13.40
CA GLU A 384 22.18 -11.56 12.28
C GLU A 384 21.79 -13.01 12.54
N ASP A 385 20.70 -13.21 13.30
CA ASP A 385 20.08 -14.53 13.44
C ASP A 385 19.25 -14.81 12.19
N ILE A 386 19.43 -16.00 11.60
CA ILE A 386 18.68 -16.45 10.43
C ILE A 386 17.16 -16.41 10.66
N LYS A 387 16.72 -16.61 11.91
CA LYS A 387 15.31 -16.56 12.33
C LYS A 387 14.65 -15.20 12.20
N GLU A 388 15.41 -14.14 11.95
CA GLU A 388 14.84 -12.84 11.61
C GLU A 388 14.28 -12.81 10.17
N TRP A 389 14.61 -13.82 9.36
CA TRP A 389 14.17 -13.98 7.97
C TRP A 389 13.64 -15.38 7.64
N SER A 390 13.53 -16.30 8.59
CA SER A 390 13.09 -17.67 8.35
C SER A 390 12.13 -18.18 9.40
N ASP A 391 11.37 -19.22 9.03
CA ASP A 391 10.45 -19.94 9.91
C ASP A 391 11.12 -20.63 11.10
#